data_AF-A0A2D7M2S0-F1
#
_entry.id   AF-A0A2D7M2S0-F1
#
_cell.length_a   1.000
_cell.length_b   1.000
_cell.length_c   1.000
_cell.angle_alpha   90.00
_cell.angle_beta   90.00
_cell.angle_gamma   90.00
#
_symmetry.space_group_name_H-M   'P 1'
#
loop_
_entity.id
_entity.type
_entity.pdbx_description
1 polymer ?
#
loop_
_entity_poly.entity_id
_entity_poly.type
_entity_poly.pdbx_seq_one_letter_code
_entity_poly.pdbx_strand_id
1 'polypeptide(L)' 'MMSKTLILISTFMLLAFTGADDKQADLKAKLDKKLKEKFVETGGWLLDYQEARRQAEKQGKPIFVYFTRTFAP' A
#
# COMPACT_ATOMS: atom_id res chain seq x y z
N MET A 1 -18.46 30.35 28.69
CA MET A 1 -17.45 29.49 29.34
C MET A 1 -17.29 28.15 28.59
N MET A 2 -16.97 28.14 27.28
CA MET A 2 -16.79 26.89 26.48
C MET A 2 -15.49 26.88 25.66
N SER A 3 -14.50 27.71 26.02
CA SER A 3 -13.26 27.84 25.24
C SER A 3 -12.13 26.94 25.74
N LYS A 4 -12.00 26.72 27.06
CA LYS A 4 -10.86 25.98 27.62
C LYS A 4 -10.99 24.45 27.47
N THR A 5 -12.21 23.92 27.54
CA THR A 5 -12.49 22.49 27.40
C THR A 5 -12.33 22.00 25.95
N LEU A 6 -12.67 22.85 24.97
CA LEU A 6 -12.60 22.51 23.56
C LEU A 6 -11.15 22.48 23.03
N ILE A 7 -10.30 23.37 23.54
CA ILE A 7 -8.86 23.39 23.24
C ILE A 7 -8.16 22.14 23.80
N LEU A 8 -8.56 21.69 24.99
CA LEU A 8 -7.95 20.52 25.64
C LEU A 8 -8.24 19.20 24.88
N ILE A 9 -9.43 19.08 24.29
CA ILE A 9 -9.83 17.90 23.48
C ILE A 9 -9.05 17.86 22.16
N SER A 10 -8.82 19.03 21.53
CA SER A 10 -8.06 19.12 20.28
C SER A 10 -6.57 18.75 20.43
N THR A 11 -5.97 19.05 21.58
CA THR A 11 -4.55 18.70 21.85
C THR A 11 -4.38 17.21 22.16
N PHE A 12 -5.38 16.56 22.79
CA PHE A 12 -5.33 15.12 23.09
C PHE A 12 -5.50 14.25 21.83
N MET A 13 -6.23 14.74 20.83
CA MET A 13 -6.46 14.00 19.57
C MET A 13 -5.22 13.95 18.67
N LEU A 14 -4.30 14.92 18.79
CA LEU A 14 -3.09 15.00 17.97
C LEU A 14 -1.99 14.02 18.43
N LEU A 15 -1.99 13.63 19.71
CA LEU A 15 -0.99 12.71 20.29
C LEU A 15 -1.28 11.22 20.03
N ALA A 16 -2.47 10.88 19.53
CA ALA A 16 -2.88 9.49 19.31
C ALA A 16 -2.48 8.91 17.93
N PHE A 17 -1.88 9.71 17.04
CA PHE A 17 -1.60 9.31 15.65
C PHE A 17 -0.16 8.82 15.40
N THR A 18 0.74 8.92 16.37
CA THR A 18 2.18 8.69 16.13
C THR A 18 2.57 7.24 15.84
N GLY A 19 1.73 6.26 16.17
CA GLY A 19 2.03 4.82 15.97
C GLY A 19 1.56 4.22 14.62
N ALA A 20 0.74 4.93 13.86
CA ALA A 20 0.22 4.45 12.57
C ALA A 20 1.19 4.69 11.42
N ASP A 21 1.93 5.81 11.46
CA ASP A 21 2.88 6.21 10.42
C ASP A 21 4.05 5.24 10.28
N ASP A 22 4.61 4.77 11.40
CA ASP A 22 5.76 3.84 11.39
C ASP A 22 5.44 2.50 10.71
N LYS A 23 4.24 1.96 10.96
CA LYS A 23 3.81 0.70 10.33
C LYS A 23 3.53 0.88 8.84
N GLN A 24 3.00 2.03 8.44
CA GLN A 24 2.76 2.33 7.03
C GLN A 24 4.09 2.52 6.27
N ALA A 25 5.09 3.15 6.90
CA ALA A 25 6.43 3.28 6.35
C ALA A 25 7.11 1.92 6.17
N ASP A 26 7.00 1.00 7.14
CA ASP A 26 7.54 -0.37 7.03
C ASP A 26 6.88 -1.16 5.89
N LEU A 27 5.55 -1.12 5.78
CA LEU A 27 4.83 -1.77 4.69
C LEU A 27 5.25 -1.22 3.32
N LYS A 28 5.49 0.08 3.22
CA LYS A 28 6.00 0.70 2.00
C LYS A 28 7.42 0.23 1.68
N ALA A 29 8.31 0.16 2.66
CA ALA A 29 9.66 -0.34 2.46
C ALA A 29 9.68 -1.81 2.02
N LYS A 30 8.81 -2.65 2.61
CA LYS A 30 8.63 -4.06 2.22
C LYS A 30 8.14 -4.18 0.77
N LEU A 31 7.18 -3.35 0.36
CA LEU A 31 6.72 -3.28 -1.03
C LEU A 31 7.85 -2.86 -1.97
N ASP A 32 8.54 -1.76 -1.67
CA ASP A 32 9.61 -1.22 -2.51
C ASP A 32 10.77 -2.23 -2.66
N LYS A 33 11.07 -3.01 -1.61
CA LYS A 33 12.02 -4.14 -1.69
C LYS A 33 11.53 -5.25 -2.61
N LYS A 34 10.24 -5.63 -2.50
CA LYS A 34 9.65 -6.71 -3.30
C LYS A 34 9.65 -6.38 -4.80
N LEU A 35 9.37 -5.13 -5.15
CA LEU A 35 9.38 -4.66 -6.54
C LEU A 35 10.77 -4.68 -7.18
N LYS A 36 11.83 -4.65 -6.37
CA LYS A 36 13.24 -4.75 -6.81
C LYS A 36 13.76 -6.18 -6.91
N GLU A 37 12.95 -7.20 -6.59
CA GLU A 37 13.36 -8.57 -6.83
C GLU A 37 13.45 -8.83 -8.34
N LYS A 38 14.49 -9.54 -8.80
CA LYS A 38 14.74 -9.83 -10.22
C LYS A 38 13.51 -10.38 -10.96
N PHE A 39 12.71 -11.20 -10.28
CA PHE A 39 11.46 -11.75 -10.81
C PHE A 39 10.48 -10.67 -11.25
N VAL A 40 10.33 -9.60 -10.47
CA VAL A 40 9.43 -8.48 -10.77
C VAL A 40 10.10 -7.49 -11.71
N GLU A 41 11.34 -7.11 -11.42
CA GLU A 41 12.07 -6.08 -12.18
C GLU A 41 12.30 -6.47 -13.65
N THR A 42 12.63 -7.73 -13.93
CA THR A 42 12.95 -8.19 -15.30
C THR A 42 11.72 -8.66 -16.08
N GLY A 43 10.61 -8.96 -15.40
CA GLY A 43 9.46 -9.65 -16.01
C GLY A 43 8.49 -8.78 -16.80
N GLY A 44 8.62 -7.44 -16.76
CA GLY A 44 7.70 -6.53 -17.45
C GLY A 44 6.25 -6.60 -16.95
N TRP A 45 6.07 -6.91 -15.67
CA TRP A 45 4.75 -7.13 -15.07
C TRP A 45 3.88 -5.87 -15.02
N LEU A 46 2.58 -6.04 -15.29
CA LEU A 46 1.58 -5.07 -14.89
C LEU A 46 1.22 -5.31 -13.42
N LEU A 47 1.47 -4.29 -12.58
CA LEU A 47 1.25 -4.37 -11.13
C LEU A 47 -0.19 -4.02 -10.72
N ASP A 48 -1.00 -3.52 -11.65
CA ASP A 48 -2.41 -3.25 -11.45
C ASP A 48 -3.25 -4.33 -12.12
N TYR A 49 -4.07 -5.02 -11.32
CA TYR A 49 -4.90 -6.12 -11.80
C TYR A 49 -5.97 -5.66 -12.80
N GLN A 50 -6.57 -4.49 -12.60
CA GLN A 50 -7.65 -4.00 -13.47
C GLN A 50 -7.12 -3.57 -14.83
N GLU A 51 -5.95 -2.94 -14.87
CA GLU A 51 -5.24 -2.65 -16.12
C GLU A 51 -4.88 -3.96 -16.84
N ALA A 52 -4.29 -4.93 -16.14
CA ALA A 52 -3.92 -6.21 -16.74
C ALA A 52 -5.13 -6.95 -17.32
N ARG A 53 -6.27 -6.95 -16.60
CA ARG A 53 -7.53 -7.52 -17.06
C ARG A 53 -8.07 -6.80 -18.30
N ARG A 54 -8.11 -5.46 -18.31
CA ARG A 54 -8.54 -4.68 -19.48
C ARG A 54 -7.69 -4.97 -20.71
N GLN A 55 -6.38 -5.10 -20.55
CA GLN A 55 -5.46 -5.45 -21.63
C GLN A 55 -5.72 -6.85 -22.18
N ALA A 56 -5.95 -7.83 -21.29
CA ALA A 56 -6.27 -9.20 -21.68
C ALA A 56 -7.60 -9.29 -22.45
N GLU A 57 -8.64 -8.60 -21.98
CA GLU A 57 -9.95 -8.49 -22.65
C GLU A 57 -9.81 -7.85 -24.03
N LYS A 58 -9.09 -6.72 -24.13
CA LYS A 58 -8.82 -6.03 -25.42
C LYS A 58 -8.08 -6.92 -26.42
N GLN A 59 -7.16 -7.76 -25.93
CA GLN A 59 -6.36 -8.65 -26.77
C GLN A 59 -7.04 -10.00 -27.06
N GLY A 60 -8.18 -10.29 -26.42
CA GLY A 60 -8.86 -11.59 -26.52
C GLY A 60 -8.00 -12.76 -26.00
N LYS A 61 -7.13 -12.52 -25.02
CA LYS A 61 -6.19 -13.52 -24.48
C LYS A 61 -6.49 -13.85 -23.02
N PRO A 62 -6.22 -15.07 -22.56
CA PRO A 62 -6.26 -15.40 -21.13
C PRO A 62 -5.17 -14.62 -20.38
N ILE A 63 -5.44 -14.29 -19.12
CA ILE A 63 -4.51 -13.60 -18.24
C ILE A 63 -3.85 -14.58 -17.26
N PHE A 64 -2.53 -14.45 -17.10
CA PHE A 64 -1.79 -15.09 -16.01
C PHE A 64 -1.52 -14.05 -14.93
N VAL A 65 -1.97 -14.32 -13.70
CA VAL A 65 -1.79 -13.41 -12.57
C VAL A 65 -1.12 -14.15 -11.41
N TYR A 66 -0.10 -13.52 -10.84
CA TYR A 66 0.60 -14.02 -9.67
C TYR A 66 0.37 -13.08 -8.48
N PHE A 67 -0.42 -13.53 -7.50
CA PHE A 67 -0.66 -12.80 -6.26
C PHE A 67 0.33 -13.26 -5.20
N THR A 68 1.01 -12.29 -4.58
CA THR A 68 1.94 -12.56 -3.49
C THR A 68 1.74 -11.55 -2.37
N ARG A 69 1.95 -11.99 -1.13
CA ARG A 69 1.95 -11.16 0.06
C ARG A 69 3.11 -11.61 0.93
N THR A 70 3.89 -10.66 1.42
CA THR A 70 4.95 -10.93 2.39
C THR A 70 4.40 -10.71 3.80
N PHE A 71 4.33 -11.77 4.60
CA PHE A 71 3.99 -11.72 6.04
C PHE A 71 5.21 -11.48 6.92
N ALA A 72 6.24 -10.78 6.40
CA ALA A 72 7.46 -10.56 7.17
C ALA A 72 7.08 -9.91 8.51
N PRO A 73 7.33 -10.58 9.66
CA PRO A 73 7.17 -9.95 10.96
C PRO A 73 8.05 -8.70 11.07
#